data_AF-A0A090T783-F1
#
_entry.id   AF-A0A090T783-F1
#
_cell.length_a   1.000
_cell.length_b   1.000
_cell.length_c   1.000
_cell.angle_alpha   90.00
_cell.angle_beta   90.00
_cell.angle_gamma   90.00
#
_symmetry.space_group_name_H-M   'P 1'
#
loop_
_entity.id
_entity.type
_entity.pdbx_description
1 polymer ?
#
loop_
_entity_poly.entity_id
_entity_poly.type
_entity_poly.pdbx_seq_one_letter_code
_entity_poly.pdbx_strand_id
1 'polypeptide(L)'
;MFEVGQSASVELEHLAEGGSNAELLALSGSDDNVYTSTSGKGLIMPGASDSITLTLSPEQAKYLSVASMFVNTNDAFVGETGLSIGSLASGEAFVMNMNVWDSGTEGNDELAATIPGPAGGGEGFNANRNDDDKVTFHPGIVSKDDGLATSALSANHRFLNPGARITITRIE
;
A
#
# COMPACT_ATOMS: atom_id res chain seq x y z
N MET A 1 -9.92 -5.24 -1.47
CA MET A 1 -8.53 -4.93 -1.08
C MET A 1 -8.45 -4.67 0.41
N PHE A 2 -9.10 -3.62 0.91
CA PHE A 2 -9.23 -3.36 2.36
C PHE A 2 -10.53 -2.61 2.65
N GLU A 3 -10.90 -2.49 3.93
CA GLU A 3 -11.98 -1.64 4.41
C GLU A 3 -11.53 -0.95 5.71
N VAL A 4 -11.78 0.35 5.81
CA VAL A 4 -11.38 1.14 7.00
C VAL A 4 -12.11 0.63 8.24
N GLY A 5 -11.36 0.42 9.32
CA GLY A 5 -11.87 -0.10 10.59
C GLY A 5 -12.12 -1.61 10.61
N GLN A 6 -11.78 -2.33 9.54
CA GLN A 6 -11.76 -3.79 9.49
C GLN A 6 -10.33 -4.31 9.55
N SER A 7 -10.16 -5.56 10.00
CA SER A 7 -8.86 -6.25 9.99
C SER A 7 -8.30 -6.37 8.58
N ALA A 8 -6.99 -6.19 8.45
CA ALA A 8 -6.28 -6.49 7.20
C ALA A 8 -6.34 -7.99 6.89
N SER A 9 -6.50 -8.33 5.60
CA SER A 9 -6.34 -9.71 5.15
C SER A 9 -4.87 -10.11 5.22
N VAL A 10 -4.59 -11.42 5.30
CA VAL A 10 -3.20 -11.93 5.34
C VAL A 10 -2.44 -11.53 4.07
N GLU A 11 -3.11 -11.50 2.92
CA GLU A 11 -2.51 -11.07 1.66
C GLU A 11 -2.09 -9.59 1.68
N LEU A 12 -2.87 -8.72 2.34
CA LEU A 12 -2.53 -7.32 2.52
C LEU A 12 -1.40 -7.13 3.54
N GLU A 13 -1.40 -7.92 4.61
CA GLU A 13 -0.34 -7.94 5.64
C GLU A 13 1.03 -8.27 5.02
N HIS A 14 1.09 -9.29 4.15
CA HIS A 14 2.31 -9.61 3.39
C HIS A 14 2.86 -8.42 2.57
N LEU A 15 1.95 -7.61 2.01
CA LEU A 15 2.33 -6.41 1.28
C LEU A 15 2.75 -5.27 2.22
N ALA A 16 1.94 -5.00 3.24
CA ALA A 16 2.11 -3.87 4.15
C ALA A 16 3.38 -4.02 4.99
N GLU A 17 3.71 -5.25 5.40
CA GLU A 17 4.89 -5.54 6.20
C GLU A 17 6.11 -5.86 5.35
N GLY A 18 5.98 -6.78 4.37
CA GLY A 18 7.13 -7.28 3.63
C GLY A 18 7.35 -6.66 2.25
N GLY A 19 6.40 -5.88 1.74
CA GLY A 19 6.38 -5.48 0.34
C GLY A 19 6.09 -6.61 -0.65
N SER A 20 5.73 -7.81 -0.17
CA SER A 20 5.33 -8.93 -1.03
C SER A 20 3.92 -8.71 -1.54
N ASN A 21 3.75 -8.69 -2.87
CA ASN A 21 2.42 -8.66 -3.49
C ASN A 21 2.01 -10.02 -4.06
N ALA A 22 2.79 -11.07 -3.87
CA ALA A 22 2.55 -12.38 -4.48
C ALA A 22 1.17 -12.94 -4.10
N GLU A 23 0.80 -12.77 -2.84
CA GLU A 23 -0.45 -13.22 -2.25
C GLU A 23 -1.64 -12.45 -2.84
N LEU A 24 -1.54 -11.12 -2.96
CA LEU A 24 -2.56 -10.30 -3.61
C LEU A 24 -2.70 -10.61 -5.10
N LEU A 25 -1.60 -10.89 -5.80
CA LEU A 25 -1.64 -11.27 -7.20
C LEU A 25 -2.34 -12.62 -7.42
N ALA A 26 -2.15 -13.56 -6.49
CA ALA A 26 -2.77 -14.88 -6.54
C ALA A 26 -4.30 -14.85 -6.43
N LEU A 27 -4.89 -13.75 -5.91
CA LEU A 27 -6.34 -13.59 -5.80
C LEU A 27 -7.06 -13.72 -7.14
N SER A 28 -6.41 -13.35 -8.26
CA SER A 28 -7.00 -13.53 -9.60
C SER A 28 -7.25 -14.99 -9.99
N GLY A 29 -6.64 -15.95 -9.29
CA GLY A 29 -6.85 -17.39 -9.46
C GLY A 29 -7.70 -18.04 -8.37
N SER A 30 -8.01 -17.33 -7.28
CA SER A 30 -8.72 -17.88 -6.10
C SER A 30 -10.00 -17.13 -5.71
N ASP A 31 -10.19 -15.89 -6.18
CA ASP A 31 -11.38 -15.07 -5.95
C ASP A 31 -12.03 -14.71 -7.29
N ASP A 32 -13.25 -15.22 -7.51
CA ASP A 32 -14.04 -14.98 -8.73
C ASP A 32 -14.38 -13.49 -8.95
N ASN A 33 -14.21 -12.64 -7.92
CA ASN A 33 -14.40 -11.20 -8.03
C ASN A 33 -13.16 -10.45 -8.57
N VAL A 34 -12.02 -11.13 -8.71
CA VAL A 34 -10.76 -10.54 -9.19
C VAL A 34 -10.45 -11.05 -10.61
N TYR A 35 -10.82 -10.26 -11.62
CA TYR A 35 -10.61 -10.65 -13.02
C TYR A 35 -9.15 -10.70 -13.46
N THR A 36 -8.32 -9.83 -12.92
CA THR A 36 -6.89 -9.77 -13.23
C THR A 36 -6.14 -9.10 -12.09
N SER A 37 -4.85 -9.39 -12.00
CA SER A 37 -3.91 -8.78 -11.06
C SER A 37 -2.60 -8.51 -11.78
N THR A 38 -1.90 -7.45 -11.38
CA THR A 38 -0.63 -7.07 -11.99
C THR A 38 0.23 -6.31 -10.98
N SER A 39 1.52 -6.24 -11.25
CA SER A 39 2.50 -5.57 -10.40
C SER A 39 3.27 -4.51 -11.18
N GLY A 40 3.67 -3.46 -10.48
CA GLY A 40 4.69 -2.53 -10.96
C GLY A 40 6.09 -3.15 -10.92
N LYS A 41 7.09 -2.33 -11.23
CA LYS A 41 8.51 -2.69 -11.30
C LYS A 41 9.20 -2.83 -9.94
N GLY A 42 8.47 -2.63 -8.84
CA GLY A 42 8.99 -2.67 -7.47
C GLY A 42 9.14 -1.27 -6.88
N LEU A 43 10.27 -1.02 -6.19
CA LEU A 43 10.51 0.19 -5.40
C LEU A 43 10.37 1.49 -6.21
N ILE A 44 9.54 2.41 -5.71
CA ILE A 44 9.38 3.77 -6.25
C ILE A 44 9.97 4.76 -5.26
N MET A 45 11.00 5.49 -5.67
CA MET A 45 11.61 6.54 -4.83
C MET A 45 10.68 7.75 -4.70
N PRO A 46 10.79 8.55 -3.62
CA PRO A 46 10.01 9.78 -3.47
C PRO A 46 10.11 10.69 -4.70
N GLY A 47 8.96 11.11 -5.23
CA GLY A 47 8.85 11.95 -6.43
C GLY A 47 9.03 11.23 -7.77
N ALA A 48 9.40 9.94 -7.75
CA ALA A 48 9.40 9.10 -8.94
C ALA A 48 8.01 8.51 -9.22
N SER A 49 7.88 7.83 -10.35
CA SER A 49 6.63 7.17 -10.75
C SER A 49 6.93 5.89 -11.51
N ASP A 50 6.01 4.94 -11.42
CA ASP A 50 5.93 3.80 -12.33
C ASP A 50 4.60 3.83 -13.09
N SER A 51 4.48 3.02 -14.14
CA SER A 51 3.27 2.91 -14.93
C SER A 51 3.04 1.48 -15.35
N ILE A 52 1.78 1.06 -15.25
CA ILE A 52 1.31 -0.27 -15.63
C ILE A 52 0.19 -0.09 -16.65
N THR A 53 0.14 -0.97 -17.64
CA THR A 53 -0.93 -1.00 -18.63
C THR A 53 -1.67 -2.33 -18.51
N LEU A 54 -2.99 -2.23 -18.42
CA LEU A 54 -3.89 -3.37 -18.32
C LEU A 54 -4.79 -3.40 -19.55
N THR A 55 -5.02 -4.60 -20.09
CA THR A 55 -6.01 -4.83 -21.14
C THR A 55 -7.14 -5.65 -20.54
N LEU A 56 -8.35 -5.09 -20.53
CA LEU A 56 -9.53 -5.66 -19.90
C LEU A 56 -10.69 -5.67 -20.91
N SER A 57 -11.57 -6.67 -20.83
CA SER A 57 -12.84 -6.58 -21.55
C SER A 57 -13.76 -5.54 -20.90
N PRO A 58 -14.71 -4.92 -21.63
CA PRO A 58 -15.65 -3.96 -21.07
C PRO A 58 -16.44 -4.49 -19.86
N GLU A 59 -16.74 -5.79 -19.83
CA GLU A 59 -17.47 -6.44 -18.74
C GLU A 59 -16.62 -6.59 -17.46
N GLN A 60 -15.29 -6.65 -17.62
CA GLN A 60 -14.32 -6.78 -16.53
C GLN A 60 -13.86 -5.42 -15.99
N ALA A 61 -13.81 -4.39 -16.83
CA ALA A 61 -13.32 -3.05 -16.52
C ALA A 61 -14.31 -2.22 -15.68
N LYS A 62 -14.63 -2.68 -14.46
CA LYS A 62 -15.60 -1.99 -13.56
C LYS A 62 -14.91 -1.24 -12.44
N TYR A 63 -14.07 -1.95 -11.69
CA TYR A 63 -13.40 -1.44 -10.51
C TYR A 63 -11.91 -1.76 -10.55
N LEU A 64 -11.10 -0.85 -10.01
CA LEU A 64 -9.67 -1.03 -9.78
C LEU A 64 -9.37 -0.86 -8.29
N SER A 65 -8.57 -1.74 -7.74
CA SER A 65 -7.92 -1.52 -6.44
C SER A 65 -6.42 -1.47 -6.64
N VAL A 66 -5.73 -0.65 -5.85
CA VAL A 66 -4.27 -0.47 -5.89
C VAL A 66 -3.75 -0.48 -4.47
N ALA A 67 -2.60 -1.10 -4.24
CA ALA A 67 -1.90 -1.05 -2.96
C ALA A 67 -0.39 -1.14 -3.20
N SER A 68 0.40 -0.51 -2.34
CA SER A 68 1.85 -0.59 -2.32
C SER A 68 2.35 -0.29 -0.90
N MET A 69 3.31 -1.08 -0.42
CA MET A 69 3.99 -0.81 0.85
C MET A 69 4.58 0.62 0.89
N PHE A 70 4.43 1.30 2.02
CA PHE A 70 4.94 2.65 2.20
C PHE A 70 6.27 2.66 2.98
N VAL A 71 7.33 2.17 2.34
CA VAL A 71 8.69 2.11 2.91
C VAL A 71 9.17 3.50 3.38
N ASN A 72 9.77 3.68 4.57
CA ASN A 72 10.29 2.71 5.54
C ASN A 72 9.41 2.64 6.80
N THR A 73 8.32 1.89 6.73
CA THR A 73 7.42 1.58 7.85
C THR A 73 7.45 0.09 8.14
N ASN A 74 6.89 -0.29 9.28
CA ASN A 74 6.68 -1.67 9.68
C ASN A 74 5.44 -2.27 9.00
N ASP A 75 4.32 -1.54 8.88
CA ASP A 75 3.10 -2.08 8.24
C ASP A 75 2.24 -1.03 7.49
N ALA A 76 2.82 0.10 7.11
CA ALA A 76 2.11 1.10 6.33
C ALA A 76 2.02 0.75 4.83
N PHE A 77 0.93 1.19 4.21
CA PHE A 77 0.74 1.09 2.76
C PHE A 77 0.01 2.31 2.19
N VAL A 78 0.25 2.64 0.93
CA VAL A 78 -0.64 3.51 0.14
C VAL A 78 -1.55 2.64 -0.70
N GLY A 79 -2.81 3.02 -0.82
CA GLY A 79 -3.72 2.25 -1.65
C GLY A 79 -5.12 2.82 -1.68
N GLU A 80 -5.90 2.33 -2.64
CA GLU A 80 -7.34 2.53 -2.67
C GLU A 80 -8.07 1.30 -3.18
N THR A 81 -9.31 1.15 -2.70
CA THR A 81 -10.15 -0.01 -2.95
C THR A 81 -11.36 0.39 -3.80
N GLY A 82 -11.69 -0.41 -4.81
CA GLY A 82 -12.96 -0.29 -5.54
C GLY A 82 -13.14 1.01 -6.35
N LEU A 83 -12.07 1.60 -6.89
CA LEU A 83 -12.15 2.78 -7.75
C LEU A 83 -12.96 2.44 -9.02
N SER A 84 -14.07 3.14 -9.24
CA SER A 84 -14.87 2.92 -10.45
C SER A 84 -14.16 3.46 -11.68
N ILE A 85 -13.84 2.56 -12.62
CA ILE A 85 -13.15 2.90 -13.88
C ILE A 85 -14.02 2.65 -15.12
N GLY A 86 -15.13 1.93 -14.96
CA GLY A 86 -15.97 1.54 -16.10
C GLY A 86 -16.69 2.70 -16.80
N SER A 87 -16.83 3.84 -16.14
CA SER A 87 -17.43 5.04 -16.72
C SER A 87 -16.43 5.93 -17.47
N LEU A 88 -15.13 5.66 -17.40
CA LEU A 88 -14.13 6.46 -18.11
C LEU A 88 -14.31 6.30 -19.62
N ALA A 89 -14.39 7.42 -20.33
CA ALA A 89 -14.34 7.45 -21.78
C ALA A 89 -12.91 7.24 -22.30
N SER A 90 -12.74 6.77 -23.53
CA SER A 90 -11.42 6.69 -24.16
C SER A 90 -10.77 8.08 -24.20
N GLY A 91 -9.51 8.16 -23.76
CA GLY A 91 -8.74 9.39 -23.57
C GLY A 91 -8.99 10.11 -22.25
N GLU A 92 -10.00 9.72 -21.46
CA GLU A 92 -10.30 10.34 -20.17
C GLU A 92 -9.31 9.89 -19.09
N ALA A 93 -8.96 10.82 -18.21
CA ALA A 93 -8.07 10.59 -17.08
C ALA A 93 -8.75 10.90 -15.76
N PHE A 94 -8.64 9.97 -14.81
CA PHE A 94 -8.96 10.15 -13.40
C PHE A 94 -7.68 10.35 -12.60
N VAL A 95 -7.66 11.33 -11.70
CA VAL A 95 -6.49 11.63 -10.86
C VAL A 95 -6.94 11.72 -9.41
N MET A 96 -6.17 11.08 -8.53
CA MET A 96 -6.47 10.97 -7.11
C MET A 96 -5.18 10.98 -6.30
N ASN A 97 -5.21 11.66 -5.16
CA ASN A 97 -4.19 11.50 -4.14
C ASN A 97 -4.62 10.40 -3.16
N MET A 98 -3.72 9.49 -2.83
CA MET A 98 -3.96 8.36 -1.94
C MET A 98 -3.33 8.64 -0.58
N ASN A 99 -4.07 8.29 0.46
CA ASN A 99 -3.56 8.37 1.82
C ASN A 99 -2.62 7.19 2.12
N VAL A 100 -1.82 7.37 3.15
CA VAL A 100 -1.05 6.31 3.81
C VAL A 100 -1.95 5.72 4.88
N TRP A 101 -2.16 4.42 4.76
CA TRP A 101 -2.89 3.57 5.67
C TRP A 101 -1.90 2.81 6.54
N ASP A 102 -2.36 2.50 7.73
CA ASP A 102 -1.77 1.57 8.69
C ASP A 102 -2.62 0.31 8.64
N SER A 103 -2.03 -0.88 8.49
CA SER A 103 -2.80 -2.12 8.46
C SER A 103 -3.31 -2.57 9.82
N GLY A 104 -2.74 -2.02 10.91
CA GLY A 104 -3.04 -2.36 12.29
C GLY A 104 -2.50 -3.73 12.68
N THR A 105 -1.52 -4.27 11.95
CA THR A 105 -0.97 -5.61 12.21
C THR A 105 0.26 -5.53 13.10
N GLU A 106 1.07 -4.48 12.96
CA GLU A 106 2.23 -4.22 13.82
C GLU A 106 2.21 -2.80 14.40
N GLY A 107 2.58 -2.67 15.67
CA GLY A 107 2.65 -1.38 16.35
C GLY A 107 3.78 -0.50 15.80
N ASN A 108 3.44 0.76 15.53
CA ASN A 108 4.38 1.80 15.09
C ASN A 108 5.44 2.12 16.17
N ASP A 109 6.50 1.32 16.24
CA ASP A 109 7.60 1.44 17.21
C ASP A 109 8.87 2.11 16.62
N GLU A 110 8.87 2.26 15.30
CA GLU A 110 9.95 2.76 14.46
C GLU A 110 11.31 2.06 14.68
N LEU A 111 11.31 0.81 15.15
CA LEU A 111 12.53 0.07 15.44
C LEU A 111 13.18 -0.48 14.17
N ALA A 112 14.50 -0.63 14.20
CA ALA A 112 15.22 -1.23 13.08
C ALA A 112 14.80 -2.69 12.84
N ALA A 113 14.40 -3.40 13.90
CA ALA A 113 14.05 -4.82 13.83
C ALA A 113 12.69 -5.09 13.17
N THR A 114 11.79 -4.11 13.13
CA THR A 114 10.42 -4.20 12.60
C THR A 114 10.25 -3.45 11.29
N ILE A 115 11.26 -2.69 10.86
CA ILE A 115 11.23 -1.97 9.57
C ILE A 115 12.10 -2.71 8.55
N PRO A 116 11.53 -3.44 7.58
CA PRO A 116 12.31 -4.22 6.61
C PRO A 116 13.02 -3.38 5.56
N GLY A 117 12.53 -2.16 5.33
CA GLY A 117 13.12 -1.21 4.39
C GLY A 117 14.57 -0.83 4.72
N PRO A 118 15.30 -0.18 3.79
CA PRO A 118 16.72 0.16 3.95
C PRO A 118 17.07 1.00 5.20
N ALA A 119 16.09 1.66 5.83
CA ALA A 119 16.32 2.38 7.07
C ALA A 119 16.44 1.47 8.31
N GLY A 120 15.78 0.30 8.33
CA GLY A 120 15.80 -0.63 9.45
C GLY A 120 16.49 -1.96 9.14
N GLY A 121 16.21 -2.54 7.96
CA GLY A 121 16.68 -3.89 7.58
C GLY A 121 16.11 -5.01 8.45
N GLY A 122 14.96 -4.76 9.08
CA GLY A 122 14.25 -5.64 10.00
C GLY A 122 13.45 -6.76 9.32
N GLU A 123 12.57 -7.36 10.10
CA GLU A 123 11.64 -8.39 9.67
C GLU A 123 10.61 -7.83 8.67
N GLY A 124 10.18 -8.67 7.72
CA GLY A 124 9.02 -8.41 6.89
C GLY A 124 7.78 -9.01 7.54
N PHE A 125 6.99 -9.75 6.76
CA PHE A 125 5.78 -10.40 7.26
C PHE A 125 5.98 -11.19 8.57
N ASN A 126 5.16 -10.88 9.57
CA ASN A 126 5.08 -11.58 10.85
C ASN A 126 3.62 -11.91 11.20
N ALA A 127 3.29 -13.21 11.24
CA ALA A 127 1.93 -13.65 11.55
C ALA A 127 1.44 -13.31 12.99
N ASN A 128 2.33 -12.84 13.88
CA ASN A 128 1.97 -12.45 15.24
C ASN A 128 1.63 -10.96 15.31
N ARG A 129 0.36 -10.64 15.02
CA ARG A 129 -0.14 -9.27 15.14
C ARG A 129 -0.02 -8.75 16.57
N ASN A 130 0.40 -7.49 16.72
CA ASN A 130 0.64 -6.87 18.02
C ASN A 130 0.03 -5.47 18.18
N ASP A 131 -0.84 -5.04 17.25
CA ASP A 131 -1.60 -3.79 17.33
C ASP A 131 -3.14 -4.02 17.34
N ASP A 132 -3.93 -3.02 16.94
CA ASP A 132 -5.38 -2.95 17.11
C ASP A 132 -6.22 -3.73 16.07
N ASP A 133 -5.54 -4.35 15.11
CA ASP A 133 -6.08 -5.19 14.03
C ASP A 133 -7.14 -4.48 13.18
N LYS A 134 -6.90 -3.21 12.87
CA LYS A 134 -7.79 -2.41 12.01
C LYS A 134 -7.02 -1.53 11.06
N VAL A 135 -7.48 -1.52 9.81
CA VAL A 135 -6.98 -0.56 8.84
C VAL A 135 -7.43 0.85 9.22
N THR A 136 -6.47 1.74 9.47
CA THR A 136 -6.73 3.14 9.83
C THR A 136 -5.81 4.10 9.08
N PHE A 137 -6.03 5.41 9.22
CA PHE A 137 -5.07 6.39 8.72
C PHE A 137 -3.78 6.29 9.54
N HIS A 138 -2.65 6.14 8.86
CA HIS A 138 -1.37 6.13 9.55
C HIS A 138 -1.10 7.49 10.20
N PRO A 139 -0.70 7.54 11.49
CA PRO A 139 -0.51 8.80 12.21
C PRO A 139 0.74 9.60 11.79
N GLY A 140 1.51 9.12 10.80
CA GLY A 140 2.86 9.59 10.50
C GLY A 140 3.93 8.94 11.37
N ILE A 141 5.17 9.40 11.22
CA ILE A 141 6.36 8.85 11.89
C ILE A 141 6.78 9.70 13.09
N VAL A 142 7.04 9.06 14.23
CA VAL A 142 7.76 9.67 15.35
C VAL A 142 9.22 9.22 15.30
N SER A 143 10.11 10.10 14.87
CA SER A 143 11.52 9.73 14.63
C SER A 143 12.43 10.04 15.81
N LYS A 144 13.70 9.66 15.71
CA LYS A 144 14.73 10.06 16.68
C LYS A 144 14.87 11.57 16.82
N ASP A 145 14.55 12.31 15.76
CA ASP A 145 14.58 13.77 15.74
C ASP A 145 13.33 14.39 16.41
N ASP A 146 12.28 13.60 16.70
CA ASP A 146 11.14 13.96 17.56
C ASP A 146 11.37 13.62 19.05
N GLY A 147 12.48 12.94 19.37
CA GLY A 147 12.81 12.52 20.72
C GLY A 147 12.61 11.02 20.99
N LEU A 148 12.17 10.23 20.02
CA LEU A 148 12.13 8.76 20.14
C LEU A 148 13.53 8.16 19.92
N ALA A 149 14.34 8.14 20.96
CA ALA A 149 15.77 7.77 20.87
C ALA A 149 16.04 6.36 20.30
N THR A 150 15.07 5.46 20.36
CA THR A 150 15.16 4.08 19.83
C THR A 150 14.80 3.97 18.35
N SER A 151 14.22 5.01 17.76
CA SER A 151 13.78 5.01 16.37
C SER A 151 14.97 4.84 15.41
N ALA A 152 14.84 3.91 14.47
CA ALA A 152 15.74 3.77 13.31
C ALA A 152 15.54 4.91 12.31
N LEU A 153 14.41 5.63 12.39
CA LEU A 153 14.03 6.66 11.45
C LEU A 153 14.55 8.05 11.87
N SER A 154 14.56 8.96 10.91
CA SER A 154 14.94 10.38 11.08
C SER A 154 13.85 11.27 10.50
N ALA A 155 13.98 12.58 10.66
CA ALA A 155 13.07 13.56 10.07
C ALA A 155 12.92 13.40 8.54
N ASN A 156 13.92 12.85 7.85
CA ASN A 156 13.87 12.61 6.41
C ASN A 156 12.93 11.47 6.01
N HIS A 157 12.53 10.60 6.94
CA HIS A 157 11.57 9.52 6.71
C HIS A 157 10.13 9.93 7.03
N ARG A 158 9.90 11.14 7.55
CA ARG A 158 8.55 11.62 7.84
C ARG A 158 7.77 11.83 6.55
N PHE A 159 6.47 11.62 6.67
CA PHE A 159 5.52 11.91 5.61
C PHE A 159 4.28 12.58 6.19
N LEU A 160 3.54 13.24 5.30
CA LEU A 160 2.19 13.73 5.57
C LEU A 160 1.25 13.07 4.57
N ASN A 161 -0.02 13.00 4.93
CA ASN A 161 -1.05 12.63 3.98
C ASN A 161 -1.35 13.81 3.02
N PRO A 162 -1.56 13.54 1.72
CA PRO A 162 -1.50 12.24 1.05
C PRO A 162 -0.06 11.77 0.72
N GLY A 163 0.16 10.45 0.73
CA GLY A 163 1.48 9.84 0.51
C GLY A 163 1.81 9.50 -0.95
N ALA A 164 0.80 9.35 -1.81
CA ALA A 164 0.98 9.03 -3.22
C ALA A 164 -0.10 9.66 -4.11
N ARG A 165 0.12 9.65 -5.43
CA ARG A 165 -0.88 10.05 -6.43
C ARG A 165 -1.00 8.97 -7.50
N ILE A 166 -2.23 8.64 -7.86
CA ILE A 166 -2.55 7.78 -8.99
C ILE A 166 -3.18 8.60 -10.12
N THR A 167 -2.80 8.28 -11.36
CA THR A 167 -3.47 8.73 -12.57
C THR A 167 -3.89 7.49 -13.34
N ILE A 168 -5.20 7.38 -13.63
CA ILE A 168 -5.78 6.29 -14.41
C ILE A 168 -6.28 6.90 -15.71
N THR A 169 -5.74 6.45 -16.84
CA THR A 169 -6.17 6.90 -18.17
C THR A 169 -6.75 5.71 -18.93
N ARG A 170 -7.97 5.84 -19.45
CA ARG A 170 -8.47 4.87 -20.42
C ARG A 170 -7.89 5.17 -21.78
N ILE A 171 -7.08 4.25 -22.31
CA ILE A 171 -6.36 4.46 -23.57
C ILE A 171 -7.27 4.20 -24.77
N GLU A 172 -8.10 3.17 -24.71
CA GLU A 172 -9.04 2.74 -25.76
C GLU A 172 -10.36 2.19 -25.22
#